data_AF-A0LRN2-F1
#
_entry.id   AF-A0LRN2-F1
#
_cell.length_a   1.000
_cell.length_b   1.000
_cell.length_c   1.000
_cell.angle_alpha   90.00
_cell.angle_beta   90.00
_cell.angle_gamma   90.00
#
_symmetry.space_group_name_H-M   'P 1'
#
loop_
_entity.id
_entity.type
_entity.pdbx_description
1 polymer ?
#
loop_
_entity_poly.entity_id
_entity_poly.type
_entity_poly.pdbx_seq_one_letter_code
_entity_poly.pdbx_strand_id
1 'polypeptide(L)'
;MTTTHPALTAGRPAGYVPRLKQYYREHVVPALREQFGYRNVMQVPTLVKVVVNMGVGEAARDAKLIEGAVRDIAAITGQRPAIARARKSIAQFKLRAGMAIGAYATVRGDRMWEFLDRMLTLALPRIRDFRGLSPKQFDGHGNYTFGLTEQVMFHEVDQDKLDRFRGMDITVVTTARTDDEGRALLRHLGFPFREN
;
A
#
# COMPACT_ATOMS: atom_id res chain seq x y z
N MET A 1 -5.94 33.05 -30.09
CA MET A 1 -4.82 32.09 -30.12
C MET A 1 -4.81 31.34 -28.80
N THR A 2 -5.49 30.19 -28.74
CA THR A 2 -5.54 29.33 -27.55
C THR A 2 -4.33 28.40 -27.60
N THR A 3 -3.26 28.79 -26.91
CA THR A 3 -2.05 28.00 -26.75
C THR A 3 -2.40 26.76 -25.94
N THR A 4 -2.51 25.61 -26.63
CA THR A 4 -2.63 24.31 -25.99
C THR A 4 -1.31 24.02 -25.28
N HIS A 5 -1.31 24.09 -23.95
CA HIS A 5 -0.17 23.67 -23.15
C HIS A 5 -0.08 22.14 -23.26
N PRO A 6 1.02 21.57 -23.79
CA PRO A 6 1.21 20.13 -23.78
C PRO A 6 1.37 19.72 -22.31
N ALA A 7 0.43 18.93 -21.80
CA ALA A 7 0.55 18.35 -20.48
C ALA A 7 1.87 17.58 -20.42
N LEU A 8 2.82 18.06 -19.61
CA LEU A 8 4.04 17.36 -19.28
C LEU A 8 3.66 15.99 -18.68
N THR A 9 3.65 14.97 -19.53
CA THR A 9 3.89 13.61 -19.06
C THR A 9 5.35 13.59 -18.64
N ALA A 10 5.60 13.95 -17.38
CA ALA A 10 6.88 13.75 -16.73
C ALA A 10 7.11 12.23 -16.63
N GLY A 11 7.52 11.61 -17.74
CA GLY A 11 8.05 10.27 -17.74
C GLY A 11 9.32 10.26 -16.88
N ARG A 12 9.47 9.24 -16.03
CA ARG A 12 10.69 9.08 -15.21
C ARG A 12 11.93 9.17 -16.12
N PRO A 13 12.99 9.88 -15.69
CA PRO A 13 14.20 9.96 -16.50
C PRO A 13 14.75 8.56 -16.78
N ALA A 14 15.29 8.36 -17.98
CA ALA A 14 15.82 7.07 -18.40
C ALA A 14 16.90 6.60 -17.41
N GLY A 15 16.70 5.42 -16.81
CA GLY A 15 17.60 4.87 -15.80
C GLY A 15 17.27 5.23 -14.34
N TYR A 16 16.15 5.92 -14.08
CA TYR A 16 15.73 6.20 -12.70
C TYR A 16 15.50 4.91 -11.90
N VAL A 17 16.22 4.77 -10.80
CA VAL A 17 16.00 3.71 -9.81
C VAL A 17 15.37 4.34 -8.57
N PRO A 18 14.19 3.85 -8.11
CA PRO A 18 13.60 4.34 -6.87
C PRO A 18 14.55 4.20 -5.69
N ARG A 19 14.62 5.22 -4.84
CA ARG A 19 15.50 5.29 -3.65
C ARG A 19 15.45 4.02 -2.81
N LEU A 20 14.24 3.58 -2.46
CA LEU A 20 14.03 2.39 -1.62
C LEU A 20 14.47 1.09 -2.32
N LYS A 21 14.37 1.02 -3.65
CA LYS A 21 14.83 -0.13 -4.44
C LYS A 21 16.37 -0.20 -4.49
N GLN A 22 17.03 0.94 -4.58
CA GLN A 22 18.48 1.02 -4.48
C GLN A 22 18.95 0.61 -3.07
N TYR A 23 18.33 1.20 -2.04
CA TYR A 23 18.61 0.87 -0.65
C TYR A 23 18.42 -0.63 -0.35
N TYR A 24 17.36 -1.23 -0.87
CA TYR A 24 17.12 -2.67 -0.76
C TYR A 24 18.29 -3.50 -1.30
N ARG A 25 18.79 -3.17 -2.50
CA ARG A 25 19.88 -3.91 -3.15
C ARG A 25 21.21 -3.74 -2.44
N GLU A 26 21.52 -2.53 -2.00
CA GLU A 26 22.83 -2.17 -1.45
C GLU A 26 22.96 -2.54 0.03
N HIS A 27 21.89 -2.44 0.82
CA HIS A 27 21.96 -2.56 2.28
C HIS A 27 21.13 -3.73 2.82
N VAL A 28 19.89 -3.87 2.35
CA VAL A 28 18.96 -4.89 2.90
C VAL A 28 19.33 -6.30 2.45
N VAL A 29 19.69 -6.48 1.18
CA VAL A 29 20.08 -7.80 0.65
C VAL A 29 21.31 -8.38 1.36
N PRO A 30 22.42 -7.64 1.54
CA PRO A 30 23.56 -8.11 2.33
C PRO A 30 23.18 -8.44 3.78
N ALA A 31 22.42 -7.56 4.44
CA ALA A 31 22.01 -7.76 5.84
C ALA A 31 21.17 -9.04 6.03
N LEU A 32 20.21 -9.30 5.13
CA LEU A 32 19.40 -10.51 5.19
C LEU A 32 20.21 -11.77 4.88
N ARG A 33 21.19 -11.67 3.97
CA ARG A 33 22.07 -12.80 3.64
C ARG A 33 22.98 -13.16 4.81
N GLU A 34 23.50 -12.17 5.52
CA GLU A 34 24.29 -12.38 6.73
C GLU A 34 23.43 -12.98 7.85
N GLN A 35 22.22 -12.45 8.07
CA GLN A 35 21.34 -12.88 9.16
C GLN A 35 20.82 -14.32 9.00
N PHE A 36 20.45 -14.74 7.78
CA PHE A 36 19.84 -16.06 7.54
C PHE A 36 20.76 -17.07 6.84
N GLY A 37 21.96 -16.64 6.41
CA GLY A 37 22.93 -17.55 5.78
C GLY A 37 22.46 -18.18 4.47
N TYR A 38 21.67 -17.45 3.66
CA TYR A 38 21.14 -17.97 2.39
C TYR A 38 22.27 -18.44 1.46
N ARG A 39 22.13 -19.66 0.91
CA ARG A 39 23.13 -20.25 0.01
C ARG A 39 23.11 -19.61 -1.37
N ASN A 40 21.94 -19.16 -1.82
CA ASN A 40 21.75 -18.55 -3.13
C ASN A 40 21.19 -17.13 -2.96
N VAL A 41 21.73 -16.18 -3.72
CA VAL A 41 21.27 -14.78 -3.75
C VAL A 41 19.78 -14.66 -4.10
N MET A 42 19.25 -15.60 -4.89
CA MET A 42 17.83 -15.61 -5.29
C MET A 42 16.89 -16.12 -4.18
N GLN A 43 17.41 -16.63 -3.06
CA GLN A 43 16.60 -17.00 -1.90
C GLN A 43 16.27 -15.82 -1.01
N VAL A 44 16.97 -14.69 -1.16
CA VAL A 44 16.74 -13.51 -0.33
C VAL A 44 15.31 -13.01 -0.56
N PRO A 45 14.51 -12.82 0.51
CA PRO A 45 13.15 -12.33 0.40
C PRO A 45 13.07 -10.98 -0.31
N THR A 46 12.11 -10.87 -1.23
CA THR A 46 11.84 -9.65 -2.00
C THR A 46 10.37 -9.25 -1.84
N LEU A 47 10.09 -7.98 -2.15
CA LEU A 47 8.71 -7.51 -2.30
C LEU A 47 8.16 -7.93 -3.66
N VAL A 48 6.96 -8.51 -3.68
CA VAL A 48 6.28 -8.95 -4.92
C VAL A 48 5.29 -7.90 -5.40
N LYS A 49 4.43 -7.45 -4.50
CA LYS A 49 3.38 -6.47 -4.77
C LYS A 49 2.92 -5.83 -3.47
N VAL A 50 2.39 -4.62 -3.58
CA VAL A 50 1.62 -4.01 -2.49
C VAL A 50 0.19 -3.82 -2.97
N VAL A 51 -0.76 -4.25 -2.14
CA VAL A 51 -2.18 -4.11 -2.40
C VAL A 51 -2.73 -3.09 -1.42
N VAL A 52 -3.35 -2.05 -1.95
CA VAL A 52 -4.09 -1.06 -1.17
C VAL A 52 -5.56 -1.32 -1.40
N ASN A 53 -6.31 -1.51 -0.33
CA ASN A 53 -7.72 -1.83 -0.37
C ASN A 53 -8.52 -0.89 0.54
N MET A 54 -9.66 -0.40 0.04
CA MET A 54 -10.65 0.30 0.86
C MET A 54 -11.98 -0.43 0.77
N GLY A 55 -12.43 -0.95 1.92
CA GLY A 55 -13.78 -1.45 2.09
C GLY A 55 -14.73 -0.28 2.39
N VAL A 56 -15.73 -0.04 1.53
CA VAL A 56 -16.74 1.00 1.74
C VAL A 56 -18.09 0.32 1.95
N GLY A 57 -18.30 -0.25 3.14
CA GLY A 57 -19.52 -1.01 3.45
C GLY A 57 -20.81 -0.21 3.28
N GLU A 58 -20.77 1.10 3.51
CA GLU A 58 -21.91 2.01 3.31
C GLU A 58 -22.25 2.24 1.84
N ALA A 59 -21.36 1.87 0.91
CA ALA A 59 -21.61 2.01 -0.51
C ALA A 59 -22.78 1.15 -1.03
N ALA A 60 -23.23 0.17 -0.24
CA ALA A 60 -24.45 -0.56 -0.54
C ALA A 60 -25.69 0.36 -0.56
N ARG A 61 -25.64 1.49 0.17
CA ARG A 61 -26.73 2.49 0.21
C ARG A 61 -26.50 3.63 -0.78
N ASP A 62 -25.25 4.07 -0.90
CA ASP A 62 -24.89 5.20 -1.76
C ASP A 62 -23.66 4.88 -2.62
N ALA A 63 -23.90 4.73 -3.93
CA ALA A 63 -22.86 4.42 -4.91
C ALA A 63 -21.83 5.55 -5.06
N LYS A 64 -22.20 6.81 -4.75
CA LYS A 64 -21.28 7.96 -4.87
C LYS A 64 -20.10 7.85 -3.92
N LEU A 65 -20.26 7.11 -2.82
CA LEU A 65 -19.18 6.91 -1.86
C LEU A 65 -18.01 6.17 -2.50
N ILE A 66 -18.27 5.26 -3.43
CA ILE A 66 -17.19 4.53 -4.10
C ILE A 66 -16.35 5.45 -4.97
N GLU A 67 -16.96 6.46 -5.59
CA GLU A 67 -16.24 7.44 -6.41
C GLU A 67 -15.21 8.22 -5.57
N GLY A 68 -15.56 8.56 -4.33
CA GLY A 68 -14.63 9.15 -3.36
C GLY A 68 -13.45 8.23 -3.08
N ALA A 69 -13.69 6.94 -2.80
CA ALA A 69 -12.62 5.97 -2.51
C ALA A 69 -11.73 5.74 -3.74
N VAL A 70 -12.34 5.72 -4.93
CA VAL A 70 -11.62 5.58 -6.20
C VAL A 70 -10.69 6.78 -6.41
N ARG A 71 -11.15 7.99 -6.10
CA ARG A 71 -10.35 9.22 -6.19
C ARG A 71 -9.18 9.19 -5.19
N ASP A 72 -9.45 8.82 -3.95
CA ASP A 72 -8.43 8.80 -2.89
C ASP A 72 -7.33 7.78 -3.20
N ILE A 73 -7.69 6.52 -3.54
CA ILE A 73 -6.69 5.51 -3.92
C ILE A 73 -5.93 5.94 -5.18
N ALA A 74 -6.60 6.57 -6.16
CA ALA A 74 -5.94 7.05 -7.37
C ALA A 74 -4.88 8.12 -7.06
N ALA A 75 -5.21 9.07 -6.19
CA ALA A 75 -4.27 10.11 -5.76
C ALA A 75 -3.07 9.49 -5.00
N ILE A 76 -3.34 8.59 -4.06
CA ILE A 76 -2.33 7.95 -3.20
C ILE A 76 -1.39 7.03 -4.01
N THR A 77 -1.93 6.19 -4.89
CA THR A 77 -1.15 5.16 -5.60
C THR A 77 -0.64 5.60 -6.98
N GLY A 78 -1.15 6.71 -7.51
CA GLY A 78 -0.86 7.14 -8.89
C GLY A 78 -1.41 6.14 -9.94
N GLN A 79 -2.40 5.34 -9.57
CA GLN A 79 -3.02 4.34 -10.45
C GLN A 79 -4.53 4.33 -10.25
N ARG A 80 -5.29 4.27 -11.35
CA ARG A 80 -6.74 4.10 -11.26
C ARG A 80 -7.08 2.74 -10.59
N PRO A 81 -7.78 2.74 -9.45
CA PRO A 81 -8.13 1.50 -8.76
C PRO A 81 -9.23 0.73 -9.49
N ALA A 82 -9.28 -0.57 -9.22
CA ALA A 82 -10.36 -1.45 -9.64
C ALA A 82 -11.47 -1.43 -8.61
N ILE A 83 -12.73 -1.42 -9.08
CA ILE A 83 -13.91 -1.49 -8.21
C ILE A 83 -14.18 -2.95 -7.85
N ALA A 84 -14.22 -3.25 -6.56
CA ALA A 84 -14.63 -4.55 -6.05
C ALA A 84 -16.16 -4.64 -6.05
N ARG A 85 -16.70 -5.67 -6.71
CA ARG A 85 -18.13 -5.98 -6.70
C ARG A 85 -18.41 -7.19 -5.79
N ALA A 86 -19.52 -7.13 -5.10
CA ALA A 86 -20.03 -8.19 -4.24
C ALA A 86 -20.26 -9.47 -5.03
N ARG A 87 -19.69 -10.58 -4.58
CA ARG A 87 -19.90 -11.91 -5.21
C ARG A 87 -21.17 -12.61 -4.72
N LYS A 88 -21.61 -12.31 -3.50
CA LYS A 88 -22.76 -12.94 -2.85
C LYS A 88 -23.72 -11.87 -2.33
N SER A 89 -25.01 -12.20 -2.33
CA SER A 89 -26.03 -11.39 -1.67
C SER A 89 -26.10 -11.73 -0.19
N ILE A 90 -26.10 -10.72 0.68
CA ILE A 90 -26.17 -10.87 2.14
C ILE A 90 -27.19 -9.87 2.67
N ALA A 91 -28.30 -10.38 3.20
CA ALA A 91 -29.44 -9.56 3.62
C ALA A 91 -29.10 -8.61 4.77
N GLN A 92 -28.32 -9.06 5.77
CA GLN A 92 -27.93 -8.25 6.94
C GLN A 92 -27.15 -6.99 6.54
N PHE A 93 -26.30 -7.08 5.51
CA PHE A 93 -25.55 -5.94 4.97
C PHE A 93 -26.30 -5.18 3.87
N LYS A 94 -27.55 -5.58 3.57
CA LYS A 94 -28.35 -5.03 2.45
C LYS A 94 -27.62 -5.09 1.12
N LEU A 95 -26.81 -6.14 0.92
CA LEU A 95 -25.92 -6.29 -0.22
C LEU A 95 -26.52 -7.29 -1.22
N ARG A 96 -26.54 -6.93 -2.51
CA ARG A 96 -26.86 -7.84 -3.62
C ARG A 96 -25.62 -8.14 -4.45
N ALA A 97 -25.55 -9.33 -5.04
CA ALA A 97 -24.49 -9.69 -5.97
C ALA A 97 -24.37 -8.66 -7.11
N GLY A 98 -23.14 -8.30 -7.47
CA GLY A 98 -22.82 -7.29 -8.48
C GLY A 98 -22.78 -5.85 -7.97
N MET A 99 -23.27 -5.56 -6.76
CA MET A 99 -23.14 -4.24 -6.15
C MET A 99 -21.68 -3.92 -5.84
N ALA A 100 -21.26 -2.68 -6.09
CA ALA A 100 -19.93 -2.25 -5.75
C ALA A 100 -19.81 -2.03 -4.23
N ILE A 101 -18.74 -2.53 -3.62
CA ILE A 101 -18.55 -2.57 -2.15
C ILE A 101 -17.22 -1.93 -1.71
N GLY A 102 -16.28 -1.76 -2.63
CA GLY A 102 -14.98 -1.20 -2.31
C GLY A 102 -14.15 -0.94 -3.54
N ALA A 103 -12.93 -0.47 -3.33
CA ALA A 103 -11.96 -0.21 -4.37
C ALA A 103 -10.58 -0.70 -3.92
N TYR A 104 -9.80 -1.22 -4.86
CA TYR A 104 -8.44 -1.69 -4.58
C TYR A 104 -7.50 -1.34 -5.72
N ALA A 105 -6.23 -1.14 -5.38
CA ALA A 105 -5.14 -0.98 -6.33
C ALA A 105 -4.04 -1.98 -5.99
N THR A 106 -3.47 -2.62 -7.01
CA THR A 106 -2.26 -3.44 -6.86
C THR A 106 -1.11 -2.75 -7.56
N VAL A 107 -0.15 -2.26 -6.77
CA VAL A 107 1.07 -1.62 -7.28
C VAL A 107 2.20 -2.65 -7.35
N ARG A 108 2.96 -2.60 -8.45
CA ARG A 108 4.09 -3.49 -8.74
C ARG A 108 5.22 -2.69 -9.37
N GLY A 109 6.42 -3.27 -9.39
CA GLY A 109 7.60 -2.67 -10.00
C GLY A 109 8.01 -1.37 -9.29
N ASP A 110 8.43 -0.36 -10.04
CA ASP A 110 8.99 0.86 -9.46
C ASP A 110 7.96 1.69 -8.68
N ARG A 111 6.69 1.73 -9.13
CA ARG A 111 5.60 2.39 -8.40
C ARG A 111 5.37 1.83 -7.01
N MET A 112 5.59 0.52 -6.82
CA MET A 112 5.48 -0.11 -5.51
C MET A 112 6.55 0.42 -4.55
N TRP A 113 7.80 0.55 -5.02
CA TRP A 113 8.90 1.05 -4.22
C TRP A 113 8.71 2.51 -3.84
N GLU A 114 8.25 3.36 -4.77
CA GLU A 114 7.94 4.76 -4.49
C GLU A 114 6.74 4.91 -3.55
N PHE A 115 5.69 4.11 -3.73
CA PHE A 115 4.54 4.11 -2.84
C PHE A 115 4.96 3.77 -1.40
N LEU A 116 5.74 2.71 -1.22
CA LEU A 116 6.27 2.33 0.09
C LEU A 116 7.19 3.41 0.66
N ASP A 117 8.02 4.03 -0.16
CA ASP A 117 8.91 5.10 0.28
C ASP A 117 8.12 6.29 0.85
N ARG A 118 7.11 6.78 0.11
CA ARG A 118 6.22 7.86 0.57
C ARG A 118 5.43 7.46 1.80
N MET A 119 4.94 6.22 1.85
CA MET A 119 4.19 5.72 2.98
C MET A 119 5.04 5.70 4.26
N LEU A 120 6.26 5.16 4.19
CA LEU A 120 7.15 5.04 5.34
C LEU A 120 7.70 6.39 5.80
N THR A 121 8.12 7.25 4.86
CA THR A 121 8.81 8.51 5.17
C THR A 121 7.87 9.68 5.45
N LEU A 122 6.70 9.73 4.80
CA LEU A 122 5.79 10.87 4.87
C LEU A 122 4.48 10.53 5.59
N ALA A 123 3.85 9.40 5.25
CA ALA A 123 2.50 9.10 5.74
C ALA A 123 2.49 8.56 7.18
N LEU A 124 3.29 7.53 7.49
CA LEU A 124 3.28 6.89 8.82
C LEU A 124 3.63 7.86 9.96
N PRO A 125 4.63 8.76 9.84
CA PRO A 125 4.93 9.72 10.90
C PRO A 125 3.82 10.73 11.17
N ARG A 126 2.90 10.96 10.19
CA ARG A 126 1.75 11.87 10.33
C ARG A 126 0.54 11.22 11.00
N ILE A 127 0.58 9.92 11.27
CA ILE A 127 -0.50 9.25 12.00
C ILE A 127 -0.53 9.81 13.43
N ARG A 128 -1.71 10.26 13.86
CA ARG A 128 -1.91 10.74 15.22
C ARG A 128 -1.66 9.62 16.23
N ASP A 129 -0.93 9.93 17.29
CA ASP A 129 -0.58 8.99 18.36
C ASP A 129 0.12 7.70 17.85
N PHE A 130 0.94 7.82 16.80
CA PHE A 130 1.64 6.69 16.20
C PHE A 130 2.67 6.08 17.15
N ARG A 131 2.34 4.91 17.70
CA ARG A 131 3.27 4.12 18.54
C ARG A 131 4.03 3.05 17.76
N GLY A 132 4.06 3.12 16.43
CA GLY A 132 4.58 2.04 15.58
C GLY A 132 3.56 0.95 15.24
N LEU A 133 3.91 0.15 14.25
CA LEU A 133 3.14 -0.94 13.66
C LEU A 133 3.28 -2.22 14.48
N SER A 134 2.23 -3.05 14.51
CA SER A 134 2.26 -4.32 15.24
C SER A 134 3.12 -5.35 14.49
N PRO A 135 4.10 -6.02 15.16
CA PRO A 135 4.87 -7.09 14.55
C PRO A 135 4.08 -8.42 14.46
N LYS A 136 2.83 -8.46 14.93
CA LYS A 136 1.99 -9.67 14.99
C LYS A 136 1.06 -9.86 13.78
N GLN A 137 1.04 -8.92 12.83
CA GLN A 137 0.08 -8.93 11.71
C GLN A 137 0.61 -9.67 10.46
N PHE A 138 1.47 -10.67 10.67
CA PHE A 138 1.93 -11.57 9.62
C PHE A 138 0.98 -12.77 9.49
N ASP A 139 0.93 -13.37 8.31
CA ASP A 139 0.00 -14.45 7.95
C ASP A 139 0.60 -15.87 8.04
N GLY A 140 1.76 -16.03 8.69
CA GLY A 140 2.50 -17.29 8.75
C GLY A 140 3.38 -17.56 7.53
N HIS A 141 3.18 -16.81 6.44
CA HIS A 141 3.92 -16.95 5.18
C HIS A 141 4.70 -15.66 4.84
N GLY A 142 4.99 -14.83 5.84
CA GLY A 142 5.79 -13.63 5.68
C GLY A 142 5.12 -12.50 4.89
N ASN A 143 3.80 -12.56 4.64
CA ASN A 143 3.06 -11.41 4.15
C ASN A 143 2.56 -10.58 5.32
N TYR A 144 2.55 -9.26 5.15
CA TYR A 144 2.20 -8.32 6.20
C TYR A 144 0.98 -7.51 5.80
N THR A 145 -0.05 -7.46 6.65
CA THR A 145 -1.23 -6.62 6.42
C THR A 145 -1.49 -5.74 7.61
N PHE A 146 -1.62 -4.44 7.39
CA PHE A 146 -1.96 -3.49 8.43
C PHE A 146 -3.05 -2.53 7.96
N GLY A 147 -3.90 -2.14 8.91
CA GLY A 147 -4.96 -1.17 8.69
C GLY A 147 -4.48 0.25 9.01
N LEU A 148 -4.95 1.19 8.21
CA LEU A 148 -4.82 2.62 8.40
C LEU A 148 -6.23 3.19 8.64
N THR A 149 -6.39 4.01 9.67
CA THR A 149 -7.71 4.52 10.09
C THR A 149 -8.21 5.68 9.24
N GLU A 150 -7.32 6.55 8.75
CA GLU A 150 -7.70 7.79 8.07
C GLU A 150 -6.83 8.09 6.85
N GLN A 151 -7.41 8.30 5.68
CA GLN A 151 -6.65 8.58 4.46
C GLN A 151 -5.89 9.93 4.44
N VAL A 152 -6.17 10.86 5.38
CA VAL A 152 -5.56 12.21 5.44
C VAL A 152 -4.05 12.23 5.71
N MET A 153 -3.49 11.09 6.11
CA MET A 153 -2.04 10.97 6.33
C MET A 153 -1.22 11.13 5.04
N PHE A 154 -1.81 10.87 3.87
CA PHE A 154 -1.16 11.07 2.58
C PHE A 154 -1.25 12.54 2.17
N HIS A 155 -0.13 13.12 1.71
CA HIS A 155 -0.10 14.52 1.26
C HIS A 155 -0.87 14.74 -0.05
N GLU A 156 -1.03 13.68 -0.84
CA GLU A 156 -1.78 13.69 -2.09
C GLU A 156 -3.30 13.81 -1.88
N VAL A 157 -3.80 13.59 -0.66
CA VAL A 157 -5.22 13.73 -0.32
C VAL A 157 -5.50 15.16 0.13
N ASP A 158 -6.38 15.83 -0.61
CA ASP A 158 -6.87 17.17 -0.28
C ASP A 158 -7.94 17.07 0.82
N GLN A 159 -7.59 17.54 2.02
CA GLN A 159 -8.44 17.46 3.20
C GLN A 159 -9.74 18.27 3.04
N ASP A 160 -9.72 19.35 2.27
CA ASP A 160 -10.89 20.23 2.09
C ASP A 160 -11.95 19.59 1.17
N LYS A 161 -11.55 18.60 0.39
CA LYS A 161 -12.43 17.88 -0.56
C LYS A 161 -12.92 16.54 -0.01
N LEU A 162 -12.59 16.21 1.23
CA LEU A 162 -13.03 14.96 1.84
C LEU A 162 -14.48 15.03 2.26
N ASP A 163 -15.26 14.04 1.83
CA ASP A 163 -16.64 13.86 2.26
C ASP A 163 -16.73 13.19 3.64
N ARG A 164 -15.80 12.26 3.92
CA ARG A 164 -15.71 11.49 5.15
C ARG A 164 -14.31 10.90 5.35
N PHE A 165 -13.97 10.63 6.61
CA PHE A 165 -12.82 9.81 6.95
C PHE A 165 -13.09 8.34 6.61
N ARG A 166 -12.09 7.67 6.04
CA ARG A 166 -12.14 6.30 5.55
C ARG A 166 -10.83 5.60 5.88
N GLY A 167 -10.97 4.40 6.43
CA GLY A 167 -9.84 3.50 6.60
C GLY A 167 -9.42 2.86 5.28
N MET A 168 -8.19 2.38 5.25
CA MET A 168 -7.69 1.52 4.18
C MET A 168 -6.78 0.44 4.75
N ASP A 169 -6.78 -0.72 4.12
CA ASP A 169 -5.87 -1.80 4.45
C ASP A 169 -4.76 -1.85 3.42
N ILE A 170 -3.53 -1.99 3.90
CA ILE A 170 -2.34 -2.15 3.06
C ILE A 170 -1.76 -3.53 3.33
N THR A 171 -1.68 -4.34 2.28
CA THR A 171 -1.03 -5.65 2.30
C THR A 171 0.27 -5.58 1.52
N VAL A 172 1.37 -5.87 2.19
CA VAL A 172 2.71 -6.03 1.62
C VAL A 172 2.95 -7.52 1.41
N VAL A 173 2.99 -7.93 0.15
CA VAL A 173 3.22 -9.33 -0.24
C VAL A 173 4.69 -9.53 -0.55
N THR A 174 5.30 -10.52 0.09
CA THR A 174 6.72 -10.82 -0.01
C THR A 174 6.95 -12.23 -0.57
N THR A 175 8.19 -12.57 -0.89
CA THR A 175 8.60 -13.94 -1.23
C THR A 175 9.13 -14.70 -0.01
N ALA A 176 9.06 -14.12 1.20
CA ALA A 176 9.47 -14.78 2.42
C ALA A 176 8.65 -16.06 2.64
N ARG A 177 9.26 -17.06 3.29
CA ARG A 177 8.56 -18.31 3.62
C ARG A 177 8.06 -18.34 5.05
N THR A 178 8.66 -17.53 5.91
CA THR A 178 8.36 -17.47 7.34
C THR A 178 8.12 -16.03 7.77
N ASP A 179 7.43 -15.87 8.88
CA ASP A 179 7.17 -14.55 9.46
C ASP A 179 8.45 -13.88 9.96
N ASP A 180 9.46 -14.64 10.35
CA ASP A 180 10.75 -14.09 10.80
C ASP A 180 11.52 -13.48 9.63
N GLU A 181 11.55 -14.15 8.48
CA GLU A 181 12.14 -13.61 7.24
C GLU A 181 11.38 -12.36 6.77
N GLY A 182 10.04 -12.41 6.76
CA GLY A 182 9.21 -11.27 6.36
C GLY A 182 9.38 -10.07 7.28
N ARG A 183 9.47 -10.31 8.59
CA ARG A 183 9.69 -9.27 9.60
C ARG A 183 11.08 -8.67 9.51
N ALA A 184 12.11 -9.48 9.31
CA ALA A 184 13.46 -8.99 9.10
C ALA A 184 13.54 -8.11 7.85
N LEU A 185 12.94 -8.54 6.73
CA LEU A 185 12.88 -7.77 5.49
C LEU A 185 12.24 -6.39 5.72
N LEU A 186 11.04 -6.35 6.34
CA LEU A 186 10.34 -5.09 6.57
C LEU A 186 11.08 -4.20 7.58
N ARG A 187 11.69 -4.78 8.62
CA ARG A 187 12.47 -4.03 9.62
C ARG A 187 13.69 -3.37 8.99
N HIS A 188 14.43 -4.10 8.16
CA HIS A 188 15.57 -3.56 7.40
C HIS A 188 15.14 -2.51 6.36
N LEU A 189 13.94 -2.61 5.80
CA LEU A 189 13.36 -1.57 4.93
C LEU A 189 12.93 -0.29 5.68
N GLY A 190 13.00 -0.28 7.01
CA GLY A 190 12.63 0.88 7.83
C GLY A 190 11.18 0.88 8.30
N PHE A 191 10.48 -0.26 8.31
CA PHE A 191 9.15 -0.32 8.93
C PHE A 191 9.26 -0.12 10.45
N PRO A 192 8.54 0.86 11.02
CA PRO A 192 8.57 1.17 12.45
C PRO A 192 7.73 0.17 13.24
N PHE A 193 8.27 -1.03 13.51
CA PHE A 193 7.61 -2.01 14.36
C PHE A 193 7.72 -1.64 15.85
N ARG A 194 6.66 -1.90 16.61
CA ARG A 194 6.72 -1.89 18.07
C ARG A 194 7.69 -2.95 18.59
N GLU A 195 8.52 -2.57 19.54
CA GLU A 195 9.23 -3.51 20.40
C GLU A 195 8.24 -3.96 21.48
N ASN A 196 8.01 -5.27 21.56
CA ASN A 196 7.11 -5.87 22.55
C ASN A 196 7.84 -6.05 23.88
#